data_AF-A0A257S1J7-F1
#
_entry.id   AF-A0A257S1J7-F1
#
_cell.length_a   1.000
_cell.length_b   1.000
_cell.length_c   1.000
_cell.angle_alpha   90.00
_cell.angle_beta   90.00
_cell.angle_gamma   90.00
#
_symmetry.space_group_name_H-M   'P 1'
#
loop_
_entity.id
_entity.type
_entity.pdbx_description
1 polymer ?
#
loop_
_entity_poly.entity_id
_entity_poly.type
_entity_poly.pdbx_seq_one_letter_code
_entity_poly.pdbx_strand_id
1 'polypeptide(L)'
;FGGGVKSRIPRDDAAAPANGYLWDLAQKQGITFRNYGEFVVPGSLDPDDPLPAAYRGDKPFLKAHTNPDYPGFDLRITDQHRVDVWQAEFDAYVRSGTLPALEIVRLPNDHTSGAQAGAPTPLAAMADNDLALGRIVAAISHSRYWKNTVIFVLEDDAQNGPDHVDSHRSVLLTISAYNRPGTIHRFTNTTDVLRTIEEILGLQSMSQFDYYGRPLRRIWADVPDLTPYTPLTPAPSLDAVNPSTGRGARESRRLDLDVEDMSNMDLFNHILWRDLKGNGVPYPGTHRIPALDVMH
;
A
#
# COMPACT_ATOMS: atom_id res chain seq x y z
N PHE A 1 -3.38 6.31 10.67
CA PHE A 1 -4.47 5.56 11.31
C PHE A 1 -4.05 4.10 11.41
N GLY A 2 -3.41 3.69 12.51
CA GLY A 2 -2.84 2.34 12.64
C GLY A 2 -2.41 2.05 14.08
N GLY A 3 -3.33 2.15 15.04
CA GLY A 3 -3.04 1.91 16.46
C GLY A 3 -3.01 0.43 16.83
N GLY A 4 -2.01 -0.32 16.34
CA GLY A 4 -1.77 -1.70 16.75
C GLY A 4 -1.17 -1.79 18.14
N VAL A 5 -1.99 -1.88 19.19
CA VAL A 5 -1.48 -2.22 20.53
C VAL A 5 -0.94 -3.65 20.49
N LYS A 6 0.38 -3.79 20.61
CA LYS A 6 1.09 -5.06 20.87
C LYS A 6 0.28 -5.83 21.94
N SER A 7 -0.36 -6.93 21.55
CA SER A 7 -1.04 -7.96 22.38
C SER A 7 -2.57 -7.99 22.51
N ARG A 8 -3.39 -7.19 21.83
CA ARG A 8 -4.85 -7.38 21.95
C ARG A 8 -5.60 -7.13 20.65
N ILE A 9 -6.14 -8.21 20.06
CA ILE A 9 -7.10 -8.16 18.94
C ILE A 9 -8.26 -7.25 19.37
N PRO A 10 -8.42 -6.03 18.83
CA PRO A 10 -9.58 -5.22 19.13
C PRO A 10 -10.78 -5.88 18.44
N ARG A 11 -11.76 -6.36 19.22
CA ARG A 11 -13.02 -6.89 18.68
C ARG A 11 -13.85 -5.81 17.99
N ASP A 12 -13.73 -4.57 18.46
CA ASP A 12 -14.32 -3.38 17.85
C ASP A 12 -13.19 -2.54 17.27
N ASP A 13 -13.24 -2.41 15.96
CA ASP A 13 -12.48 -1.43 15.23
C ASP A 13 -13.33 -0.17 15.19
N ALA A 14 -12.96 0.87 15.95
CA ALA A 14 -13.72 2.11 15.98
C ALA A 14 -13.81 2.78 14.58
N ALA A 15 -12.92 2.40 13.66
CA ALA A 15 -12.93 2.83 12.27
C ALA A 15 -13.68 1.88 11.34
N ALA A 16 -14.27 0.78 11.84
CA ALA A 16 -15.04 -0.14 11.01
C ALA A 16 -16.20 0.60 10.33
N PRO A 17 -16.34 0.46 9.00
CA PRO A 17 -17.50 0.97 8.28
C PRO A 17 -18.78 0.29 8.76
N ALA A 18 -19.90 1.01 8.68
CA ALA A 18 -21.19 0.54 9.19
C ALA A 18 -21.63 -0.82 8.60
N ASN A 19 -21.31 -1.09 7.32
CA ASN A 19 -21.64 -2.35 6.65
C ASN A 19 -20.48 -3.35 6.59
N GLY A 20 -19.34 -3.02 7.22
CA GLY A 20 -18.09 -3.79 7.17
C GLY A 20 -17.16 -3.35 6.04
N TYR A 21 -16.00 -4.00 6.00
CA TYR A 21 -14.95 -3.78 5.00
C TYR A 21 -15.29 -4.43 3.64
N LEU A 22 -14.51 -4.13 2.60
CA LEU A 22 -14.69 -4.73 1.27
C LEU A 22 -14.76 -6.27 1.30
N TRP A 23 -13.91 -6.92 2.10
CA TRP A 23 -13.92 -8.38 2.24
C TRP A 23 -15.17 -8.90 2.95
N ASP A 24 -15.74 -8.13 3.89
CA ASP A 24 -16.99 -8.50 4.55
C ASP A 24 -18.15 -8.47 3.55
N LEU A 25 -18.18 -7.45 2.68
CA LEU A 25 -19.17 -7.33 1.60
C LEU A 25 -18.99 -8.42 0.54
N ALA A 26 -17.76 -8.69 0.13
CA ALA A 26 -17.44 -9.76 -0.82
C ALA A 26 -17.91 -11.13 -0.28
N GLN A 27 -17.59 -11.44 0.97
CA GLN A 27 -18.04 -12.65 1.66
C GLN A 27 -19.58 -12.75 1.68
N LYS A 28 -20.28 -11.68 2.08
CA LYS A 28 -21.76 -11.64 2.15
C LYS A 28 -22.41 -11.91 0.80
N GLN A 29 -21.76 -11.50 -0.29
CA GLN A 29 -22.27 -11.64 -1.65
C GLN A 29 -21.76 -12.90 -2.38
N GLY A 30 -20.89 -13.69 -1.74
CA GLY A 30 -20.28 -14.88 -2.35
C GLY A 30 -19.25 -14.54 -3.42
N ILE A 31 -18.67 -13.34 -3.39
CA ILE A 31 -17.55 -12.93 -4.23
C ILE A 31 -16.26 -13.49 -3.64
N THR A 32 -15.45 -14.17 -4.46
CA THR A 32 -14.16 -14.71 -4.02
C THR A 32 -13.17 -13.58 -3.78
N PHE A 33 -12.46 -13.65 -2.65
CA PHE A 33 -11.41 -12.68 -2.34
C PHE A 33 -10.19 -13.34 -1.72
N ARG A 34 -9.05 -12.64 -1.83
CA ARG A 34 -7.77 -13.05 -1.28
C ARG A 34 -7.02 -11.86 -0.69
N ASN A 35 -6.40 -12.10 0.44
CA ASN A 35 -5.66 -11.11 1.19
C ASN A 35 -4.16 -11.41 1.20
N TYR A 36 -3.38 -10.39 0.89
CA TYR A 36 -1.94 -10.37 0.88
C TYR A 36 -1.45 -9.18 1.73
N GLY A 37 -1.29 -9.42 3.03
CA GLY A 37 -0.61 -8.50 3.95
C GLY A 37 -1.48 -7.46 4.67
N GLU A 38 -2.78 -7.34 4.36
CA GLU A 38 -3.69 -6.39 5.03
C GLU A 38 -4.26 -6.98 6.34
N PHE A 39 -4.21 -6.23 7.44
CA PHE A 39 -4.66 -6.68 8.78
C PHE A 39 -4.16 -8.09 9.16
N VAL A 40 -2.87 -8.35 8.96
CA VAL A 40 -2.25 -9.63 9.29
C VAL A 40 -1.38 -9.54 10.53
N VAL A 41 -1.33 -10.63 11.28
CA VAL A 41 -0.41 -10.82 12.41
C VAL A 41 0.45 -12.06 12.16
N PRO A 42 1.65 -12.13 12.76
CA PRO A 42 2.44 -13.35 12.81
C PRO A 42 1.60 -14.57 13.28
N GLY A 43 1.79 -15.69 12.61
CA GLY A 43 1.14 -16.97 12.94
C GLY A 43 1.63 -17.55 14.27
N SER A 44 2.88 -17.26 14.62
CA SER A 44 3.47 -17.44 15.94
C SER A 44 3.78 -16.06 16.54
N LEU A 45 3.46 -15.87 17.82
CA LEU A 45 3.81 -14.66 18.57
C LEU A 45 5.16 -14.79 19.29
N ASP A 46 6.04 -15.67 18.81
CA ASP A 46 7.37 -15.85 19.40
C ASP A 46 8.17 -14.54 19.23
N PRO A 47 8.46 -13.81 20.31
CA PRO A 47 9.15 -12.53 20.22
C PRO A 47 10.63 -12.67 19.84
N ASP A 48 11.18 -13.89 19.87
CA ASP A 48 12.56 -14.18 19.50
C ASP A 48 12.73 -14.58 18.02
N ASP A 49 11.63 -14.74 17.27
CA ASP A 49 11.69 -15.02 15.83
C ASP A 49 11.94 -13.72 15.06
N PRO A 50 13.12 -13.55 14.43
CA PRO A 50 13.43 -12.32 13.71
C PRO A 50 12.50 -12.10 12.51
N LEU A 51 11.91 -13.14 11.92
CA LEU A 51 10.96 -13.06 10.80
C LEU A 51 9.93 -14.18 10.90
N PRO A 52 8.63 -13.87 11.11
CA PRO A 52 7.59 -14.89 11.24
C PRO A 52 7.57 -15.88 10.08
N ALA A 53 7.57 -17.18 10.42
CA ALA A 53 7.45 -18.24 9.42
C ALA A 53 6.09 -18.31 8.70
N ALA A 54 5.05 -17.68 9.26
CA ALA A 54 3.72 -17.60 8.68
C ALA A 54 2.95 -16.39 9.22
N TYR A 55 1.88 -16.00 8.51
CA TYR A 55 0.99 -14.89 8.83
C TYR A 55 -0.47 -15.36 8.80
N ARG A 56 -1.34 -14.61 9.48
CA ARG A 56 -2.79 -14.83 9.44
C ARG A 56 -3.53 -13.51 9.57
N GLY A 57 -4.67 -13.38 8.91
CA GLY A 57 -5.58 -12.26 9.14
C GLY A 57 -6.06 -12.21 10.59
N ASP A 58 -6.09 -11.03 11.18
CA ASP A 58 -6.55 -10.81 12.55
C ASP A 58 -8.07 -10.55 12.64
N LYS A 59 -8.70 -10.25 11.50
CA LYS A 59 -10.16 -10.19 11.34
C LYS A 59 -10.73 -11.57 11.02
N PRO A 60 -11.95 -11.91 11.49
CA PRO A 60 -12.56 -13.22 11.29
C PRO A 60 -12.56 -13.71 9.83
N PHE A 61 -12.92 -12.83 8.89
CA PHE A 61 -13.03 -13.18 7.48
C PHE A 61 -11.69 -13.15 6.74
N LEU A 62 -10.73 -12.35 7.17
CA LEU A 62 -9.39 -12.38 6.59
C LEU A 62 -8.63 -13.65 6.98
N LYS A 63 -8.87 -14.21 8.17
CA LYS A 63 -8.15 -15.40 8.66
C LYS A 63 -8.20 -16.59 7.68
N ALA A 64 -9.35 -16.84 7.06
CA ALA A 64 -9.52 -17.95 6.11
C ALA A 64 -9.06 -17.60 4.68
N HIS A 65 -8.82 -16.33 4.39
CA HIS A 65 -8.57 -15.81 3.05
C HIS A 65 -7.22 -15.09 2.92
N THR A 66 -6.38 -15.12 3.96
CA THR A 66 -5.00 -14.60 3.94
C THR A 66 -4.03 -15.66 3.44
N ASN A 67 -3.10 -15.28 2.56
CA ASN A 67 -1.98 -16.14 2.22
C ASN A 67 -1.01 -16.20 3.42
N PRO A 68 -0.80 -17.38 4.04
CA PRO A 68 0.00 -17.48 5.25
C PRO A 68 1.49 -17.22 4.99
N ASP A 69 1.96 -17.36 3.76
CA ASP A 69 3.35 -17.13 3.41
C ASP A 69 3.61 -15.66 3.04
N TYR A 70 2.56 -14.85 2.84
CA TYR A 70 2.68 -13.45 2.44
C TYR A 70 2.90 -12.54 3.66
N PRO A 71 4.05 -11.86 3.76
CA PRO A 71 4.36 -11.04 4.93
C PRO A 71 3.50 -9.79 5.07
N GLY A 72 3.17 -9.45 6.32
CA GLY A 72 2.58 -8.16 6.69
C GLY A 72 3.58 -7.01 6.63
N PHE A 73 3.29 -5.93 7.36
CA PHE A 73 4.22 -4.80 7.50
C PHE A 73 5.48 -5.22 8.25
N ASP A 74 6.62 -5.12 7.57
CA ASP A 74 7.96 -5.27 8.11
C ASP A 74 8.94 -4.75 7.05
N LEU A 75 9.58 -3.62 7.33
CA LEU A 75 10.47 -2.93 6.39
C LEU A 75 11.80 -3.67 6.16
N ARG A 76 12.06 -4.75 6.91
CA ARG A 76 13.23 -5.63 6.70
C ARG A 76 12.98 -6.64 5.58
N ILE A 77 11.72 -6.88 5.24
CA ILE A 77 11.31 -7.78 4.18
C ILE A 77 11.12 -6.95 2.90
N THR A 78 11.74 -7.38 1.81
CA THR A 78 11.62 -6.68 0.52
C THR A 78 10.25 -6.88 -0.11
N ASP A 79 9.78 -5.89 -0.84
CA ASP A 79 8.58 -6.01 -1.66
C ASP A 79 8.83 -6.95 -2.85
N GLN A 80 10.08 -7.12 -3.29
CA GLN A 80 10.47 -8.22 -4.17
C GLN A 80 10.11 -9.60 -3.58
N HIS A 81 10.37 -9.84 -2.30
CA HIS A 81 10.01 -11.11 -1.67
C HIS A 81 8.48 -11.26 -1.57
N ARG A 82 7.76 -10.19 -1.23
CA ARG A 82 6.29 -10.21 -1.19
C ARG A 82 5.71 -10.56 -2.55
N VAL A 83 6.20 -9.95 -3.63
CA VAL A 83 5.72 -10.28 -4.99
C VAL A 83 6.14 -11.69 -5.42
N ASP A 84 7.26 -12.24 -4.96
CA ASP A 84 7.61 -13.66 -5.22
C ASP A 84 6.55 -14.61 -4.64
N VAL A 85 6.09 -14.35 -3.41
CA VAL A 85 5.02 -15.14 -2.76
C VAL A 85 3.69 -14.98 -3.48
N TRP A 86 3.30 -13.74 -3.81
CA TRP A 86 2.06 -13.49 -4.56
C TRP A 86 2.11 -14.15 -5.95
N GLN A 87 3.24 -14.03 -6.67
CA GLN A 87 3.41 -14.61 -8.00
C GLN A 87 3.25 -16.13 -7.99
N ALA A 88 3.79 -16.81 -7.00
CA ALA A 88 3.69 -18.26 -6.88
C ALA A 88 2.22 -18.73 -6.79
N GLU A 89 1.38 -18.01 -6.04
CA GLU A 89 -0.06 -18.30 -5.94
C GLU A 89 -0.83 -17.83 -7.19
N PHE A 90 -0.49 -16.65 -7.72
CA PHE A 90 -1.07 -16.14 -8.97
C PHE A 90 -0.86 -17.13 -10.13
N ASP A 91 0.33 -17.70 -10.27
CA ASP A 91 0.62 -18.71 -11.29
C ASP A 91 -0.25 -19.96 -11.10
N ALA A 92 -0.57 -20.33 -9.85
CA ALA A 92 -1.52 -21.41 -9.58
C ALA A 92 -2.93 -21.05 -10.05
N TYR A 93 -3.38 -19.83 -9.80
CA TYR A 93 -4.66 -19.33 -10.31
C TYR A 93 -4.71 -19.26 -11.84
N VAL A 94 -3.61 -18.90 -12.50
CA VAL A 94 -3.53 -18.92 -13.98
C VAL A 94 -3.70 -20.35 -14.50
N ARG A 95 -3.06 -21.34 -13.85
CA ARG A 95 -3.18 -22.76 -14.23
C ARG A 95 -4.58 -23.33 -13.98
N SER A 96 -5.19 -23.03 -12.84
CA SER A 96 -6.50 -23.57 -12.45
C SER A 96 -7.68 -22.81 -13.05
N GLY A 97 -7.50 -21.56 -13.48
CA GLY A 97 -8.60 -20.70 -13.90
C GLY A 97 -9.42 -20.13 -12.74
N THR A 98 -8.84 -20.00 -11.55
CA THR A 98 -9.57 -19.65 -10.31
C THR A 98 -9.08 -18.38 -9.63
N LEU A 99 -8.67 -17.36 -10.39
CA LEU A 99 -8.28 -16.06 -9.81
C LEU A 99 -9.43 -15.50 -8.95
N PRO A 100 -9.18 -15.07 -7.71
CA PRO A 100 -10.15 -14.35 -6.89
C PRO A 100 -10.67 -13.09 -7.62
N ALA A 101 -11.94 -12.76 -7.41
CA ALA A 101 -12.53 -11.56 -7.99
C ALA A 101 -12.05 -10.27 -7.30
N LEU A 102 -11.61 -10.36 -6.04
CA LEU A 102 -11.00 -9.27 -5.29
C LEU A 102 -9.67 -9.73 -4.66
N GLU A 103 -8.60 -8.99 -4.93
CA GLU A 103 -7.33 -9.15 -4.22
C GLU A 103 -6.98 -7.86 -3.49
N ILE A 104 -6.47 -7.99 -2.27
CA ILE A 104 -5.91 -6.88 -1.49
C ILE A 104 -4.44 -7.18 -1.31
N VAL A 105 -3.57 -6.33 -1.85
CA VAL A 105 -2.13 -6.54 -1.89
C VAL A 105 -1.41 -5.35 -1.28
N ARG A 106 -0.56 -5.63 -0.30
CA ARG A 106 0.18 -4.61 0.45
C ARG A 106 1.67 -4.65 0.14
N LEU A 107 2.23 -3.53 -0.33
CA LEU A 107 3.66 -3.34 -0.59
C LEU A 107 4.17 -2.17 0.28
N PRO A 108 4.64 -2.42 1.51
CA PRO A 108 4.87 -1.36 2.51
C PRO A 108 6.24 -0.67 2.45
N ASN A 109 7.16 -1.05 1.55
CA ASN A 109 8.51 -0.47 1.60
C ASN A 109 8.60 0.97 1.08
N ASP A 110 7.51 1.51 0.54
CA ASP A 110 7.35 2.93 0.25
C ASP A 110 7.36 3.81 1.52
N HIS A 111 7.07 3.25 2.70
CA HIS A 111 7.27 3.93 3.99
C HIS A 111 8.75 4.23 4.28
N THR A 112 9.68 3.42 3.76
CA THR A 112 11.13 3.50 3.97
C THR A 112 11.60 3.36 5.43
N SER A 113 12.88 3.08 5.64
CA SER A 113 13.51 3.12 6.98
C SER A 113 14.24 4.43 7.28
N GLY A 114 13.88 5.52 6.58
CA GLY A 114 14.61 6.77 6.64
C GLY A 114 16.10 6.60 6.37
N ALA A 115 16.92 7.19 7.25
CA ALA A 115 18.37 7.05 7.20
C ALA A 115 18.89 6.08 8.29
N GLN A 116 18.10 5.07 8.67
CA GLN A 116 18.52 4.06 9.65
C GLN A 116 19.76 3.30 9.15
N ALA A 117 20.79 3.26 9.99
CA ALA A 117 22.08 2.64 9.68
C ALA A 117 21.92 1.19 9.19
N GLY A 118 22.47 0.89 8.01
CA GLY A 118 22.45 -0.47 7.43
C GLY A 118 21.11 -0.92 6.85
N ALA A 119 20.02 -0.16 7.03
CA ALA A 119 18.76 -0.38 6.33
C ALA A 119 18.86 0.12 4.87
N PRO A 120 17.97 -0.30 3.96
CA PRO A 120 17.91 0.24 2.61
C PRO A 120 17.81 1.77 2.62
N THR A 121 18.49 2.42 1.68
CA THR A 121 18.30 3.86 1.44
C THR A 121 16.86 4.14 1.02
N PRO A 122 16.30 5.35 1.26
CA PRO A 122 14.95 5.69 0.79
C PRO A 122 14.75 5.47 -0.71
N LEU A 123 15.78 5.75 -1.53
CA LEU A 123 15.73 5.50 -2.97
C LEU A 123 15.72 4.00 -3.32
N ALA A 124 16.45 3.17 -2.57
CA ALA A 124 16.44 1.71 -2.76
C ALA A 124 15.10 1.11 -2.35
N ALA A 125 14.52 1.56 -1.22
CA ALA A 125 13.22 1.10 -0.74
C ALA A 125 12.09 1.44 -1.73
N MET A 126 12.06 2.67 -2.26
CA MET A 126 11.11 3.05 -3.31
C MET A 126 11.33 2.29 -4.63
N ALA A 127 12.59 2.01 -4.99
CA ALA A 127 12.91 1.22 -6.18
C ALA A 127 12.48 -0.25 -6.06
N ASP A 128 12.60 -0.83 -4.85
CA ASP A 128 12.10 -2.17 -4.52
C ASP A 128 10.57 -2.24 -4.62
N ASN A 129 9.89 -1.25 -4.05
CA ASN A 129 8.43 -1.12 -4.11
C ASN A 129 7.91 -0.94 -5.55
N ASP A 130 8.45 0.01 -6.31
CA ASP A 130 8.04 0.29 -7.70
C ASP A 130 8.26 -0.91 -8.62
N LEU A 131 9.40 -1.61 -8.48
CA LEU A 131 9.66 -2.82 -9.24
C LEU A 131 8.68 -3.95 -8.85
N ALA A 132 8.35 -4.10 -7.57
CA ALA A 132 7.40 -5.11 -7.12
C ALA A 132 6.00 -4.88 -7.72
N LEU A 133 5.52 -3.63 -7.68
CA LEU A 133 4.29 -3.24 -8.38
C LEU A 133 4.38 -3.52 -9.89
N GLY A 134 5.49 -3.15 -10.51
CA GLY A 134 5.73 -3.39 -11.93
C GLY A 134 5.65 -4.88 -12.28
N ARG A 135 6.20 -5.76 -11.44
CA ARG A 135 6.13 -7.22 -11.60
C ARG A 135 4.70 -7.75 -11.48
N ILE A 136 3.89 -7.25 -10.54
CA ILE A 136 2.46 -7.60 -10.43
C ILE A 136 1.72 -7.25 -11.73
N VAL A 137 1.90 -6.01 -12.22
CA VAL A 137 1.26 -5.54 -13.45
C VAL A 137 1.72 -6.38 -14.66
N ALA A 138 3.01 -6.71 -14.74
CA ALA A 138 3.55 -7.55 -15.80
C ALA A 138 2.95 -8.96 -15.77
N ALA A 139 2.87 -9.59 -14.60
CA ALA A 139 2.29 -10.91 -14.44
C ALA A 139 0.82 -10.96 -14.87
N ILE A 140 0.01 -9.99 -14.42
CA ILE A 140 -1.40 -9.89 -14.81
C ILE A 140 -1.53 -9.64 -16.31
N SER A 141 -0.79 -8.67 -16.86
CA SER A 141 -0.90 -8.27 -18.26
C SER A 141 -0.42 -9.33 -19.26
N HIS A 142 0.48 -10.23 -18.86
CA HIS A 142 0.89 -11.39 -19.66
C HIS A 142 -0.01 -12.61 -19.47
N SER A 143 -1.01 -12.54 -18.58
CA SER A 143 -1.90 -13.66 -18.28
C SER A 143 -3.23 -13.59 -19.05
N ARG A 144 -4.00 -14.68 -19.00
CA ARG A 144 -5.39 -14.72 -19.49
C ARG A 144 -6.34 -13.75 -18.77
N TYR A 145 -5.91 -13.18 -17.64
CA TYR A 145 -6.73 -12.29 -16.83
C TYR A 145 -6.62 -10.82 -17.23
N TRP A 146 -5.63 -10.42 -18.05
CA TRP A 146 -5.39 -9.01 -18.38
C TRP A 146 -6.65 -8.24 -18.81
N LYS A 147 -7.42 -8.84 -19.73
CA LYS A 147 -8.66 -8.24 -20.26
C LYS A 147 -9.75 -8.06 -19.20
N ASN A 148 -9.68 -8.73 -18.05
CA ASN A 148 -10.74 -8.74 -17.03
C ASN A 148 -10.25 -8.27 -15.66
N THR A 149 -9.12 -7.56 -15.60
CA THR A 149 -8.55 -7.07 -14.34
C THR A 149 -8.41 -5.55 -14.38
N VAL A 150 -8.67 -4.95 -13.22
CA VAL A 150 -8.30 -3.57 -12.89
C VAL A 150 -7.48 -3.60 -11.61
N ILE A 151 -6.39 -2.84 -11.58
CA ILE A 151 -5.54 -2.64 -10.41
C ILE A 151 -5.68 -1.18 -10.00
N PHE A 152 -6.08 -0.95 -8.76
CA PHE A 152 -6.06 0.37 -8.13
C PHE A 152 -4.87 0.42 -7.17
N VAL A 153 -3.98 1.40 -7.35
CA VAL A 153 -2.80 1.60 -6.49
C VAL A 153 -2.97 2.93 -5.79
N LEU A 154 -2.89 2.89 -4.46
CA LEU A 154 -3.06 4.03 -3.57
C LEU A 154 -2.14 3.84 -2.38
N GLU A 155 -1.70 4.94 -1.81
CA GLU A 155 -1.03 4.94 -0.51
C GLU A 155 -2.07 4.96 0.63
N ASP A 156 -1.68 4.49 1.82
CA ASP A 156 -2.51 4.55 3.02
C ASP A 156 -2.66 5.98 3.55
N ASP A 157 -1.62 6.81 3.41
CA ASP A 157 -1.63 8.24 3.67
C ASP A 157 -0.67 9.05 2.77
N ALA A 158 -0.46 10.33 3.10
CA ALA A 158 0.47 11.22 2.38
C ALA A 158 1.76 11.49 3.19
N GLN A 159 2.03 10.69 4.23
CA GLN A 159 3.16 10.79 5.17
C GLN A 159 3.34 12.19 5.78
N ASN A 160 2.25 12.96 5.96
CA ASN A 160 2.30 14.38 6.33
C ASN A 160 3.31 15.19 5.50
N GLY A 161 3.51 14.78 4.24
CA GLY A 161 4.49 15.34 3.35
C GLY A 161 4.08 16.72 2.83
N PRO A 162 5.05 17.59 2.49
CA PRO A 162 4.75 18.86 1.88
C PRO A 162 4.28 18.67 0.43
N ASP A 163 3.08 19.15 0.12
CA ASP A 163 2.54 19.25 -1.23
C ASP A 163 2.08 20.70 -1.51
N HIS A 164 2.35 21.19 -2.72
CA HIS A 164 2.06 22.57 -3.09
C HIS A 164 0.57 22.88 -3.32
N VAL A 165 -0.28 21.85 -3.39
CA VAL A 165 -1.74 21.98 -3.53
C VAL A 165 -2.44 21.67 -2.20
N ASP A 166 -2.19 20.50 -1.63
CA ASP A 166 -2.79 20.04 -0.36
C ASP A 166 -1.97 18.90 0.24
N SER A 167 -1.65 18.95 1.53
CA SER A 167 -0.81 17.97 2.23
C SER A 167 -1.40 16.56 2.34
N HIS A 168 -2.68 16.38 2.02
CA HIS A 168 -3.34 15.07 1.97
C HIS A 168 -3.39 14.48 0.55
N ARG A 169 -2.86 15.20 -0.45
CA ARG A 169 -2.82 14.67 -1.82
C ARG A 169 -1.79 13.55 -1.89
N SER A 170 -2.23 12.39 -2.36
CA SER A 170 -1.39 11.22 -2.59
C SER A 170 -1.55 10.68 -4.01
N VAL A 171 -0.81 9.61 -4.34
CA VAL A 171 -0.82 8.96 -5.65
C VAL A 171 -2.07 8.09 -5.80
N LEU A 172 -2.69 8.13 -6.99
CA LEU A 172 -3.67 7.15 -7.43
C LEU A 172 -3.30 6.70 -8.83
N LEU A 173 -2.94 5.43 -8.99
CA LEU A 173 -2.82 4.79 -10.29
C LEU A 173 -4.02 3.87 -10.50
N THR A 174 -4.51 3.83 -11.74
CA THR A 174 -5.48 2.83 -12.15
C THR A 174 -4.96 2.16 -13.40
N ILE A 175 -4.86 0.83 -13.38
CA ILE A 175 -4.17 0.06 -14.42
C ILE A 175 -5.09 -1.08 -14.88
N SER A 176 -5.43 -1.08 -16.15
CA SER A 176 -6.31 -2.04 -16.81
C SER A 176 -6.13 -1.93 -18.32
N ALA A 177 -6.50 -3.01 -19.04
CA ALA A 177 -6.60 -2.98 -20.50
C ALA A 177 -7.57 -1.90 -21.00
N TYR A 178 -8.51 -1.43 -20.18
CA TYR A 178 -9.50 -0.42 -20.57
C TYR A 178 -9.12 1.01 -20.14
N ASN A 179 -7.92 1.29 -19.65
CA ASN A 179 -7.59 2.66 -19.27
C ASN A 179 -7.48 3.59 -20.49
N ARG A 180 -8.09 4.78 -20.42
CA ARG A 180 -7.71 5.90 -21.29
C ARG A 180 -6.29 6.34 -20.92
N PRO A 181 -5.38 6.49 -21.89
CA PRO A 181 -4.02 6.92 -21.59
C PRO A 181 -4.00 8.35 -21.06
N GLY A 182 -3.03 8.64 -20.19
CA GLY A 182 -2.75 9.98 -19.67
C GLY A 182 -3.28 10.25 -18.26
N THR A 183 -3.24 11.52 -17.87
CA THR A 183 -3.60 11.99 -16.52
C THR A 183 -5.00 12.59 -16.50
N ILE A 184 -5.76 12.32 -15.44
CA ILE A 184 -7.11 12.84 -15.27
C ILE A 184 -7.13 13.85 -14.13
N HIS A 185 -7.39 15.10 -14.48
CA HIS A 185 -7.44 16.21 -13.52
C HIS A 185 -8.86 16.34 -12.95
N ARG A 186 -9.14 15.58 -11.90
CA ARG A 186 -10.36 15.68 -11.09
C ARG A 186 -9.98 15.52 -9.62
N PHE A 187 -10.63 16.26 -8.73
CA PHE A 187 -10.59 15.92 -7.32
C PHE A 187 -11.15 14.50 -7.14
N THR A 188 -10.33 13.58 -6.64
CA THR A 188 -10.65 12.17 -6.41
C THR A 188 -10.10 11.81 -5.04
N ASN A 189 -10.84 11.00 -4.30
CA ASN A 189 -10.44 10.52 -2.97
C ASN A 189 -10.67 9.00 -2.89
N THR A 190 -10.26 8.39 -1.77
CA THR A 190 -10.36 6.94 -1.56
C THR A 190 -11.80 6.42 -1.63
N THR A 191 -12.81 7.22 -1.24
CA THR A 191 -14.21 6.79 -1.32
C THR A 191 -14.73 6.72 -2.76
N ASP A 192 -14.21 7.55 -3.68
CA ASP A 192 -14.47 7.41 -5.12
C ASP A 192 -13.92 6.06 -5.67
N VAL A 193 -12.79 5.58 -5.14
CA VAL A 193 -12.18 4.29 -5.52
C VAL A 193 -12.98 3.12 -4.94
N LEU A 194 -13.29 3.15 -3.64
CA LEU A 194 -14.16 2.15 -3.00
C LEU A 194 -15.47 2.00 -3.76
N ARG A 195 -16.13 3.13 -4.06
CA ARG A 195 -17.38 3.11 -4.82
C ARG A 195 -17.23 2.54 -6.24
N THR A 196 -16.05 2.67 -6.85
CA THR A 196 -15.76 2.07 -8.15
C THR A 196 -15.62 0.55 -8.05
N ILE A 197 -14.90 0.07 -7.03
CA ILE A 197 -14.75 -1.37 -6.74
C ILE A 197 -16.13 -2.00 -6.47
N GLU A 198 -16.95 -1.35 -5.66
CA GLU A 198 -18.32 -1.78 -5.37
C GLU A 198 -19.15 -1.93 -6.64
N GLU A 199 -19.11 -0.97 -7.57
CA GLU A 199 -19.87 -1.05 -8.82
C GLU A 199 -19.37 -2.17 -9.75
N ILE A 200 -18.06 -2.41 -9.79
CA ILE A 200 -17.46 -3.48 -10.61
C ILE A 200 -17.85 -4.86 -10.07
N LEU A 201 -17.81 -5.03 -8.75
CA LEU A 201 -18.08 -6.31 -8.09
C LEU A 201 -19.56 -6.51 -7.72
N GLY A 202 -20.39 -5.48 -7.94
CA GLY A 202 -21.81 -5.47 -7.59
C GLY A 202 -22.08 -5.40 -6.08
N LEU A 203 -21.14 -4.88 -5.28
CA LEU A 203 -21.24 -4.79 -3.82
C LEU A 203 -22.16 -3.63 -3.38
N GLN A 204 -22.65 -3.73 -2.14
CA GLN A 204 -23.28 -2.60 -1.44
C GLN A 204 -22.22 -1.59 -0.97
N SER A 205 -22.65 -0.41 -0.53
CA SER A 205 -21.77 0.58 0.10
C SER A 205 -21.29 0.09 1.47
N MET A 206 -20.00 0.25 1.77
CA MET A 206 -19.41 0.06 3.11
C MET A 206 -19.99 1.04 4.16
N SER A 207 -20.29 2.27 3.76
CA SER A 207 -20.78 3.34 4.64
C SER A 207 -21.50 4.45 3.87
N GLN A 208 -21.93 5.50 4.58
CA GLN A 208 -22.47 6.70 3.92
C GLN A 208 -21.43 7.45 3.07
N PHE A 209 -20.13 7.27 3.32
CA PHE A 209 -19.07 8.05 2.66
C PHE A 209 -18.82 7.56 1.22
N ASP A 210 -18.71 6.26 1.02
CA ASP A 210 -18.60 5.59 -0.27
C ASP A 210 -19.95 5.51 -1.00
N TYR A 211 -21.09 5.48 -0.28
CA TYR A 211 -22.42 5.61 -0.90
C TYR A 211 -22.55 6.87 -1.78
N TYR A 212 -22.01 8.00 -1.31
CA TYR A 212 -21.97 9.26 -2.08
C TYR A 212 -20.67 9.45 -2.89
N GLY A 213 -19.81 8.42 -2.93
CA GLY A 213 -18.62 8.41 -3.78
C GLY A 213 -18.98 8.57 -5.26
N ARG A 214 -18.06 9.17 -6.02
CA ARG A 214 -18.22 9.43 -7.46
C ARG A 214 -17.30 8.48 -8.24
N PRO A 215 -17.80 7.31 -8.65
CA PRO A 215 -16.97 6.29 -9.26
C PRO A 215 -16.24 6.78 -10.52
N LEU A 216 -15.11 6.15 -10.80
CA LEU A 216 -14.13 6.56 -11.80
C LEU A 216 -14.57 6.27 -13.25
N ARG A 217 -15.83 6.51 -13.61
CA ARG A 217 -16.40 6.09 -14.90
C ARG A 217 -15.78 6.71 -16.15
N ARG A 218 -15.14 7.88 -16.03
CA ARG A 218 -14.58 8.62 -17.16
C ARG A 218 -13.16 8.19 -17.56
N ILE A 219 -12.59 7.22 -16.84
CA ILE A 219 -11.22 6.77 -17.07
C ILE A 219 -11.16 5.58 -18.04
N TRP A 220 -12.31 5.01 -18.41
CA TRP A 220 -12.41 3.78 -19.20
C TRP A 220 -12.58 4.05 -20.71
N ALA A 221 -11.90 3.27 -21.54
CA ALA A 221 -12.07 3.13 -22.96
C ALA A 221 -13.01 1.96 -23.28
N ASP A 222 -13.67 2.01 -24.43
CA ASP A 222 -14.62 0.95 -24.83
C ASP A 222 -13.91 -0.28 -25.42
N VAL A 223 -12.69 -0.10 -25.94
CA VAL A 223 -11.86 -1.15 -26.56
C VAL A 223 -10.64 -1.39 -25.69
N PRO A 224 -10.32 -2.65 -25.32
CA PRO A 224 -9.15 -2.94 -24.51
C PRO A 224 -7.85 -2.85 -25.32
N ASP A 225 -6.80 -2.29 -24.72
CA ASP A 225 -5.41 -2.48 -25.13
C ASP A 225 -4.83 -3.71 -24.42
N LEU A 226 -4.57 -4.75 -25.20
CA LEU A 226 -4.04 -6.02 -24.70
C LEU A 226 -2.52 -6.09 -24.75
N THR A 227 -1.82 -4.98 -25.04
CA THR A 227 -0.36 -4.92 -25.00
C THR A 227 0.13 -5.21 -23.58
N PRO A 228 0.95 -6.26 -23.37
CA PRO A 228 1.48 -6.57 -22.06
C PRO A 228 2.45 -5.50 -21.56
N TYR A 229 2.49 -5.29 -20.24
CA TYR A 229 3.41 -4.36 -19.60
C TYR A 229 4.76 -5.01 -19.32
N THR A 230 5.85 -4.30 -19.63
CA THR A 230 7.21 -4.69 -19.24
C THR A 230 7.68 -3.78 -18.10
N PRO A 231 8.09 -4.32 -16.94
CA PRO A 231 8.58 -3.52 -15.83
C PRO A 231 9.83 -2.74 -16.22
N LEU A 232 9.95 -1.51 -15.69
CA LEU A 232 11.17 -0.73 -15.82
C LEU A 232 12.24 -1.29 -14.89
N THR A 233 13.50 -1.26 -15.33
CA THR A 233 14.63 -1.51 -14.44
C THR A 233 14.87 -0.25 -13.60
N PRO A 234 14.84 -0.34 -12.26
CA PRO A 234 15.12 0.82 -11.43
C PRO A 234 16.53 1.36 -11.66
N ALA A 235 16.67 2.69 -11.71
CA ALA A 235 17.98 3.33 -11.76
C ALA A 235 18.75 3.23 -10.43
N PRO A 236 18.12 3.38 -9.25
CA PRO A 236 18.77 3.08 -7.97
C PRO A 236 19.06 1.59 -7.82
N SER A 237 20.19 1.26 -7.19
CA SER A 237 20.45 -0.13 -6.76
C SER A 237 19.54 -0.50 -5.61
N LEU A 238 18.91 -1.68 -5.69
CA LEU A 238 18.07 -2.23 -4.63
C LEU A 238 18.88 -2.61 -3.38
N ASP A 239 20.17 -2.89 -3.55
CA ASP A 239 21.09 -3.27 -2.46
C ASP A 239 21.73 -2.06 -1.76
N ALA A 240 21.40 -0.83 -2.18
CA ALA A 240 21.97 0.36 -1.58
C ALA A 240 21.45 0.56 -0.16
N VAL A 241 22.37 0.54 0.81
CA VAL A 241 22.09 0.73 2.24
C VAL A 241 22.60 2.06 2.77
N ASN A 242 21.91 2.56 3.79
CA ASN A 242 22.28 3.77 4.51
C ASN A 242 23.63 3.61 5.22
N PRO A 243 24.47 4.67 5.27
CA PRO A 243 25.71 4.67 6.04
C PRO A 243 25.50 4.31 7.51
N SER A 244 26.44 3.57 8.09
CA SER A 244 26.38 3.14 9.49
C SER A 244 26.54 4.28 10.51
N THR A 245 27.05 5.44 10.07
CA THR A 245 27.31 6.60 10.90
C THR A 245 26.85 7.89 10.21
N GLY A 246 26.82 8.99 10.97
CA GLY A 246 26.39 10.30 10.47
C GLY A 246 25.12 10.81 11.12
N ARG A 247 24.67 12.00 10.70
CA ARG A 247 23.50 12.67 11.28
C ARG A 247 22.21 11.87 11.07
N GLY A 248 21.97 11.40 9.84
CA GLY A 248 20.81 10.57 9.50
C GLY A 248 20.73 9.31 10.35
N ALA A 249 21.82 8.56 10.46
CA ALA A 249 21.91 7.37 11.32
C ALA A 249 21.64 7.68 12.80
N ARG A 250 22.10 8.83 13.32
CA ARG A 250 21.87 9.22 14.73
C ARG A 250 20.43 9.65 15.00
N GLU A 251 19.81 10.36 14.06
CA GLU A 251 18.43 10.84 14.19
C GLU A 251 17.42 9.72 13.97
N SER A 252 17.65 8.85 12.98
CA SER A 252 16.74 7.73 12.66
C SER A 252 16.63 6.70 13.79
N ARG A 253 17.64 6.59 14.68
CA ARG A 253 17.55 5.77 15.91
C ARG A 253 16.46 6.23 16.89
N ARG A 254 15.85 7.39 16.67
CA ARG A 254 14.77 7.93 17.51
C ARG A 254 13.39 7.69 16.88
N LEU A 255 13.35 7.12 15.68
CA LEU A 255 12.12 6.75 14.99
C LEU A 255 11.70 5.36 15.45
N ASP A 256 10.41 5.19 15.73
CA ASP A 256 9.78 3.89 15.92
C ASP A 256 9.10 3.51 14.61
N LEU A 257 9.72 2.60 13.86
CA LEU A 257 9.29 2.16 12.53
C LEU A 257 8.86 0.68 12.56
N ASP A 258 8.64 0.12 13.75
CA ASP A 258 8.19 -1.28 13.92
C ASP A 258 6.75 -1.47 13.44
N VAL A 259 5.94 -0.41 13.52
CA VAL A 259 4.53 -0.36 13.12
C VAL A 259 4.30 0.96 12.41
N GLU A 260 3.43 0.95 11.41
CA GLU A 260 2.96 2.15 10.73
C GLU A 260 2.52 3.25 11.72
N ASP A 261 2.72 4.51 11.34
CA ASP A 261 2.24 5.70 12.05
C ASP A 261 2.72 5.91 13.50
N MET A 262 3.68 5.14 13.99
CA MET A 262 4.22 5.29 15.35
C MET A 262 5.32 6.36 15.46
N SER A 263 5.95 6.70 14.33
CA SER A 263 7.11 7.57 14.29
C SER A 263 6.80 9.05 14.47
N ASN A 264 7.81 9.81 14.93
CA ASN A 264 7.77 11.27 14.86
C ASN A 264 7.89 11.73 13.40
N MET A 265 6.74 12.01 12.79
CA MET A 265 6.62 12.35 11.37
C MET A 265 7.39 13.61 10.96
N ASP A 266 7.45 14.64 11.82
CA ASP A 266 8.21 15.84 11.52
C ASP A 266 9.71 15.53 11.42
N LEU A 267 10.25 14.81 12.40
CA LEU A 267 11.65 14.38 12.36
C LEU A 267 11.91 13.47 11.15
N PHE A 268 10.98 12.55 10.87
CA PHE A 268 11.12 11.61 9.77
C PHE A 268 11.18 12.34 8.42
N ASN A 269 10.26 13.26 8.18
CA ASN A 269 10.24 14.08 6.96
C ASN A 269 11.49 14.95 6.81
N HIS A 270 12.04 15.48 7.90
CA HIS A 270 13.31 16.22 7.86
C HIS A 270 14.51 15.32 7.52
N ILE A 271 14.52 14.07 7.99
CA ILE A 271 15.54 13.09 7.63
C ILE A 271 15.47 12.80 6.13
N LEU A 272 14.28 12.43 5.63
CA LEU A 272 14.05 12.10 4.22
C LEU A 272 14.37 13.27 3.29
N TRP A 273 13.88 14.47 3.62
CA TRP A 273 14.16 15.67 2.82
C TRP A 273 15.65 15.93 2.68
N ARG A 274 16.38 15.88 3.79
CA ARG A 274 17.83 16.11 3.78
C ARG A 274 18.57 15.03 3.00
N ASP A 275 18.15 13.78 3.12
CA ASP A 275 18.76 12.65 2.40
C ASP A 275 18.56 12.80 0.89
N LEU A 276 17.35 13.15 0.45
CA LEU A 276 16.97 13.24 -0.96
C LEU A 276 17.37 14.56 -1.63
N LYS A 277 17.27 15.69 -0.93
CA LYS A 277 17.53 17.04 -1.48
C LYS A 277 18.91 17.57 -1.12
N GLY A 278 19.57 16.98 -0.13
CA GLY A 278 20.86 17.43 0.39
C GLY A 278 20.75 18.54 1.45
N ASN A 279 21.84 18.73 2.20
CA ASN A 279 21.92 19.66 3.34
C ASN A 279 21.73 21.15 2.96
N GLY A 280 21.93 21.51 1.69
CA GLY A 280 21.85 22.90 1.22
C GLY A 280 20.44 23.36 0.87
N VAL A 281 19.45 22.45 0.88
CA VAL A 281 18.07 22.76 0.48
C VAL A 281 17.21 22.88 1.74
N PRO A 282 16.67 24.07 2.05
CA PRO A 282 15.78 24.25 3.20
C PRO A 282 14.56 23.34 3.13
N TYR A 283 14.13 22.82 4.28
CA TYR A 283 12.86 22.11 4.39
C TYR A 283 11.72 23.09 4.08
N PRO A 284 10.74 22.74 3.23
CA PRO A 284 9.73 23.69 2.74
C PRO A 284 8.81 24.21 3.84
N GLY A 285 8.71 23.52 4.98
CA GLY A 285 7.92 23.96 6.14
C GLY A 285 6.43 24.11 5.85
N THR A 286 5.65 24.47 6.86
CA THR A 286 4.22 24.73 6.72
C THR A 286 3.99 26.19 6.29
N HIS A 287 3.47 26.40 5.08
CA HIS A 287 3.13 27.75 4.59
C HIS A 287 1.71 28.19 4.97
N ARG A 288 0.83 27.27 5.35
CA ARG A 288 -0.53 27.53 5.85
C ARG A 288 -0.86 26.56 6.97
N ILE A 289 -1.20 27.10 8.14
CA ILE A 289 -1.67 26.35 9.30
C ILE A 289 -3.15 26.73 9.46
N PRO A 290 -4.10 25.78 9.57
CA PRO A 290 -5.47 26.10 9.96
C PRO A 290 -5.45 26.91 11.28
N ALA A 291 -6.30 27.93 11.42
CA ALA A 291 -6.31 28.77 12.62
C ALA A 291 -6.49 27.99 13.94
N LEU A 292 -7.05 26.78 13.86
CA LEU A 292 -7.20 25.83 14.97
C LEU A 292 -5.86 25.26 15.47
N ASP A 293 -4.86 25.10 14.61
CA ASP A 293 -3.56 24.52 14.97
C ASP A 293 -2.54 25.57 15.46
N VAL A 294 -2.94 26.85 15.51
CA VAL A 294 -2.11 27.96 16.03
C VAL A 294 -2.32 28.17 17.55
N MET A 295 -3.29 27.49 18.17
CA MET A 295 -3.68 27.72 19.57
C MET A 295 -3.17 26.69 20.59
N HIS A 296 -2.23 25.81 20.22
CA HIS A 296 -1.63 24.83 21.15
C HIS A 296 -0.11 24.83 21.12
#